data_AF-A0A358DK58-F1
#
_entry.id   AF-A0A358DK58-F1
#
_cell.length_a   1.000
_cell.length_b   1.000
_cell.length_c   1.000
_cell.angle_alpha   90.00
_cell.angle_beta   90.00
_cell.angle_gamma   90.00
#
_symmetry.space_group_name_H-M   'P 1'
#
loop_
_entity.id
_entity.type
_entity.pdbx_description
1 polymer ?
#
loop_
_entity_poly.entity_id
_entity_poly.type
_entity_poly.pdbx_seq_one_letter_code
_entity_poly.pdbx_strand_id
1 'polypeptide(L)'
;VEMNFGDDDVLRIKEIAQKVAKEAEQLRQFVRFQETADGIYFAPVSPRYDVLSLIVSHFQSRYAGQPWIIYDTNRNTGLYYDTRSVVEVSFSQKDLSDLRLGVLDEEKLSSDETFFQQMWKEYFKSTT
;
A
#
# COMPACT_ATOMS: atom_id res chain seq x y z
N VAL A 1 1.60 -20.97 33.85
CA VAL A 1 1.63 -19.52 33.55
C VAL A 1 0.20 -19.03 33.67
N GLU A 2 -0.10 -18.22 34.68
CA GLU A 2 -1.42 -17.59 34.81
C GLU A 2 -1.50 -16.39 33.86
N MET A 3 -2.61 -16.25 33.15
CA MET A 3 -2.87 -15.05 32.34
C MET A 3 -3.50 -13.99 33.24
N ASN A 4 -2.67 -13.16 33.87
CA ASN A 4 -3.15 -12.01 34.63
C ASN A 4 -3.60 -10.90 33.69
N PHE A 5 -4.89 -10.88 33.34
CA PHE A 5 -5.48 -9.87 32.46
C PHE A 5 -5.60 -8.46 33.08
N GLY A 6 -5.21 -8.28 34.34
CA GLY A 6 -5.10 -6.99 35.03
C GLY A 6 -3.67 -6.45 35.11
N ASP A 7 -2.70 -7.08 34.44
CA ASP A 7 -1.32 -6.60 34.33
C ASP A 7 -1.21 -5.43 33.32
N ASP A 8 -0.50 -4.36 33.68
CA ASP A 8 -0.40 -3.13 32.87
C ASP A 8 0.27 -3.38 31.50
N ASP A 9 1.23 -4.31 31.40
CA ASP A 9 1.85 -4.64 30.11
C ASP A 9 0.88 -5.43 29.21
N VAL A 10 0.07 -6.32 29.80
CA VAL A 10 -1.00 -7.05 29.08
C VAL A 10 -2.08 -6.07 28.59
N LEU A 11 -2.47 -5.11 29.42
CA LEU A 11 -3.41 -4.05 29.05
C LEU A 11 -2.85 -3.17 27.92
N ARG A 12 -1.57 -2.78 28.00
CA ARG A 12 -0.89 -1.97 26.99
C ARG A 12 -0.75 -2.67 25.64
N ILE A 13 -0.42 -3.96 25.63
CA ILE A 13 -0.39 -4.79 24.41
C ILE A 13 -1.79 -4.85 23.78
N LYS A 14 -2.83 -5.07 24.59
CA LYS A 14 -4.23 -5.10 24.14
C LYS A 14 -4.67 -3.76 23.54
N GLU A 15 -4.30 -2.62 24.13
CA GLU A 15 -4.54 -1.30 23.56
C GLU A 15 -3.86 -1.11 22.20
N ILE A 16 -2.61 -1.54 22.05
CA ILE A 16 -1.87 -1.43 20.79
C ILE A 16 -2.56 -2.28 19.71
N ALA A 17 -2.90 -3.53 20.03
CA ALA A 17 -3.62 -4.41 19.11
C ALA A 17 -4.98 -3.81 18.66
N GLN A 18 -5.73 -3.18 19.58
CA GLN A 18 -6.96 -2.47 19.24
C GLN A 18 -6.74 -1.27 18.30
N LYS A 19 -5.65 -0.50 18.51
CA LYS A 19 -5.31 0.65 17.66
C LYS A 19 -4.91 0.20 16.23
N VAL A 20 -4.12 -0.86 16.12
CA VAL A 20 -3.74 -1.49 14.83
C VAL A 20 -4.96 -2.05 14.11
N ALA A 21 -5.81 -2.82 14.80
CA ALA A 21 -7.02 -3.42 14.21
C ALA A 21 -8.03 -2.38 13.74
N LYS A 22 -8.16 -1.26 14.48
CA LYS A 22 -9.02 -0.13 14.08
C LYS A 22 -8.52 0.55 12.80
N GLU A 23 -7.21 0.78 12.68
CA GLU A 23 -6.65 1.41 11.47
C GLU A 23 -6.75 0.49 10.24
N ALA A 24 -6.52 -0.82 10.41
CA ALA A 24 -6.76 -1.81 9.35
C ALA A 24 -8.22 -1.78 8.86
N GLU A 25 -9.20 -1.69 9.77
CA GLU A 25 -10.62 -1.56 9.40
C GLU A 25 -10.92 -0.21 8.73
N GLN A 26 -10.30 0.89 9.18
CA GLN A 26 -10.42 2.19 8.51
C GLN A 26 -9.86 2.13 7.07
N LEU A 27 -8.76 1.43 6.80
CA LEU A 27 -8.29 1.23 5.43
C LEU A 27 -9.29 0.43 4.59
N ARG A 28 -9.87 -0.67 5.10
CA ARG A 28 -10.90 -1.44 4.36
C ARG A 28 -12.09 -0.57 3.93
N GLN A 29 -12.49 0.40 4.75
CA GLN A 29 -13.63 1.29 4.50
C GLN A 29 -13.27 2.52 3.63
N PHE A 30 -12.08 3.10 3.84
CA PHE A 30 -11.73 4.43 3.32
C PHE A 30 -10.62 4.45 2.26
N VAL A 31 -9.96 3.33 1.95
CA VAL A 31 -9.11 3.20 0.76
C VAL A 31 -9.86 3.65 -0.50
N ARG A 32 -9.18 4.43 -1.34
CA ARG A 32 -9.66 4.83 -2.66
C ARG A 32 -8.61 4.40 -3.68
N PHE A 33 -9.07 3.68 -4.70
CA PHE A 33 -8.25 3.33 -5.85
C PHE A 33 -8.38 4.40 -6.93
N GLN A 34 -7.28 4.62 -7.65
CA GLN A 34 -7.22 5.35 -8.90
C GLN A 34 -6.79 4.37 -9.98
N GLU A 35 -7.51 4.33 -11.11
CA GLU A 35 -7.14 3.50 -12.26
C GLU A 35 -6.03 4.20 -13.06
N THR A 36 -5.11 3.41 -13.59
CA THR A 36 -3.93 3.88 -14.33
C THR A 36 -4.11 3.74 -15.84
N ALA A 37 -3.25 4.40 -16.62
CA ALA A 37 -3.24 4.28 -18.08
C ALA A 37 -3.18 2.82 -18.56
N ASP A 38 -2.47 1.98 -17.81
CA ASP A 38 -2.22 0.56 -18.09
C ASP A 38 -3.19 -0.39 -17.34
N GLY A 39 -4.24 0.13 -16.69
CA GLY A 39 -5.37 -0.66 -16.17
C GLY A 39 -5.22 -1.28 -14.77
N ILE A 40 -4.20 -0.92 -13.99
CA ILE A 40 -4.10 -1.29 -12.57
C ILE A 40 -4.75 -0.24 -11.68
N TYR A 41 -5.37 -0.72 -10.60
CA TYR A 41 -6.03 0.09 -9.57
C TYR A 41 -5.07 0.37 -8.41
N PHE A 42 -4.60 1.60 -8.25
CA PHE A 42 -3.62 1.99 -7.24
C PHE A 42 -4.25 2.75 -6.07
N ALA A 43 -3.93 2.33 -4.84
CA ALA A 43 -4.39 2.93 -3.60
C ALA A 43 -3.19 3.34 -2.72
N PRO A 44 -2.73 4.59 -2.81
CA PRO A 44 -1.73 5.12 -1.90
C PRO A 44 -2.35 5.36 -0.53
N VAL A 45 -1.68 4.88 0.51
CA VAL A 45 -2.10 4.99 1.92
C VAL A 45 -0.93 5.47 2.77
N SER A 46 -1.24 6.08 3.92
CA SER A 46 -0.26 6.58 4.89
C SER A 46 -0.65 6.14 6.31
N PRO A 47 -0.78 4.83 6.60
CA PRO A 47 -1.20 4.36 7.90
C PRO A 47 -0.11 4.56 8.95
N ARG A 48 -0.53 4.81 10.20
CA ARG A 48 0.36 4.94 11.36
C ARG A 48 1.04 3.62 11.69
N TYR A 49 0.31 2.51 11.62
CA TYR A 49 0.78 1.16 11.89
C TYR A 49 1.01 0.39 10.58
N ASP A 50 1.78 -0.70 10.65
CA ASP A 50 1.85 -1.64 9.54
C ASP A 50 0.58 -2.53 9.57
N VAL A 51 -0.21 -2.43 8.51
CA VAL A 51 -1.56 -3.02 8.42
C VAL A 51 -1.88 -3.61 7.05
N LEU A 52 -0.98 -3.54 6.06
CA LEU A 52 -1.27 -4.00 4.69
C LEU A 52 -1.60 -5.50 4.65
N SER A 53 -0.82 -6.29 5.38
CA SER A 53 -1.04 -7.74 5.57
C SER A 53 -2.37 -8.07 6.27
N LEU A 54 -2.94 -7.15 7.05
CA LEU A 54 -4.23 -7.32 7.73
C LEU A 54 -5.43 -6.98 6.85
N ILE A 55 -5.22 -6.29 5.72
CA ILE A 55 -6.30 -5.89 4.79
C ILE A 55 -6.28 -6.66 3.48
N VAL A 56 -5.17 -7.32 3.13
CA VAL A 56 -4.96 -8.03 1.85
C VAL A 56 -6.14 -8.91 1.41
N SER A 57 -6.68 -9.73 2.29
CA SER A 57 -7.77 -10.67 1.98
C SER A 57 -9.11 -9.99 1.70
N HIS A 58 -9.36 -8.82 2.30
CA HIS A 58 -10.54 -8.01 1.99
C HIS A 58 -10.46 -7.50 0.55
N PHE A 59 -9.31 -6.97 0.13
CA PHE A 59 -9.14 -6.41 -1.21
C PHE A 59 -9.00 -7.49 -2.29
N GLN A 60 -8.36 -8.63 -2.00
CA GLN A 60 -8.38 -9.81 -2.88
C GLN A 60 -9.82 -10.27 -3.14
N SER A 61 -10.64 -10.43 -2.10
CA SER A 61 -12.03 -10.89 -2.23
C SER A 61 -12.93 -9.86 -2.92
N ARG A 62 -12.75 -8.57 -2.63
CA ARG A 62 -13.61 -7.50 -3.13
C ARG A 62 -13.28 -7.06 -4.56
N TYR A 63 -12.02 -7.16 -4.99
CA TYR A 63 -11.50 -6.71 -6.28
C TYR A 63 -10.83 -7.85 -7.06
N ALA A 64 -11.34 -9.09 -6.91
CA ALA A 64 -10.73 -10.30 -7.47
C ALA A 64 -10.52 -10.28 -8.99
N GLY A 65 -11.38 -9.56 -9.73
CA GLY A 65 -11.36 -9.53 -11.20
C GLY A 65 -10.46 -8.45 -11.83
N GLN A 66 -9.73 -7.66 -11.04
CA GLN A 66 -8.91 -6.56 -11.53
C GLN A 66 -7.57 -6.46 -10.77
N PRO A 67 -6.45 -6.20 -11.45
CA PRO A 67 -5.17 -6.09 -10.78
C PRO A 67 -5.08 -4.76 -10.01
N TRP A 68 -4.52 -4.81 -8.80
CA TRP A 68 -4.49 -3.64 -7.91
C TRP A 68 -3.20 -3.56 -7.08
N ILE A 69 -2.86 -2.36 -6.63
CA ILE A 69 -1.74 -2.07 -5.72
C ILE A 69 -2.29 -1.28 -4.53
N ILE A 70 -1.93 -1.65 -3.30
CA ILE A 70 -2.11 -0.80 -2.12
C ILE A 70 -0.72 -0.45 -1.59
N TYR A 71 -0.37 0.84 -1.51
CA TYR A 71 1.00 1.30 -1.27
C TYR A 71 1.13 2.17 -0.02
N ASP A 72 1.92 1.73 0.96
CA ASP A 72 2.25 2.52 2.14
C ASP A 72 3.38 3.53 1.84
N THR A 73 2.98 4.78 1.69
CA THR A 73 3.87 5.92 1.40
C THR A 73 4.78 6.29 2.56
N ASN A 74 4.47 5.87 3.79
CA ASN A 74 5.33 6.07 4.97
C ASN A 74 6.46 5.03 5.04
N ARG A 75 6.19 3.79 4.58
CA ARG A 75 7.09 2.64 4.72
C ARG A 75 7.85 2.26 3.45
N ASN A 76 7.44 2.77 2.29
CA ASN A 76 7.97 2.37 0.98
C ASN A 76 7.80 0.85 0.72
N THR A 77 6.62 0.33 1.05
CA THR A 77 6.19 -1.03 0.71
C THR A 77 4.72 -1.01 0.31
N GLY A 78 4.31 -1.93 -0.55
CA GLY A 78 2.95 -2.12 -0.98
C GLY A 78 2.66 -3.57 -1.32
N LEU A 79 1.37 -3.87 -1.51
CA LEU A 79 0.90 -5.16 -1.96
C LEU A 79 0.34 -5.03 -3.36
N TYR A 80 0.91 -5.76 -4.32
CA TYR A 80 0.43 -5.88 -5.70
C TYR A 80 -0.33 -7.20 -5.88
N TYR A 81 -1.51 -7.14 -6.48
CA TYR A 81 -2.37 -8.27 -6.84
C TYR A 81 -2.46 -8.41 -8.37
N ASP A 82 -2.08 -9.57 -8.91
CA ASP A 82 -2.08 -9.87 -10.35
C ASP A 82 -3.35 -10.57 -10.85
N THR A 83 -4.46 -10.48 -10.11
CA THR A 83 -5.70 -11.31 -10.21
C THR A 83 -5.58 -12.76 -9.74
N ARG A 84 -4.41 -13.23 -9.30
CA ARG A 84 -4.18 -14.64 -8.88
C ARG A 84 -3.49 -14.77 -7.53
N SER A 85 -2.57 -13.89 -7.24
CA SER A 85 -1.62 -13.91 -6.13
C SER A 85 -1.32 -12.48 -5.67
N VAL A 86 -0.90 -12.33 -4.42
CA VAL A 86 -0.35 -11.04 -3.94
C VAL A 86 1.14 -11.21 -3.69
N VAL A 87 1.90 -10.22 -4.18
CA VAL A 87 3.33 -10.06 -3.91
C VAL A 87 3.57 -8.72 -3.21
N GLU A 88 4.61 -8.65 -2.38
CA GLU A 88 5.10 -7.39 -1.83
C GLU A 88 5.91 -6.63 -2.90
N VAL A 89 5.73 -5.32 -3.00
CA VAL A 89 6.43 -4.43 -3.92
C VAL A 89 7.00 -3.23 -3.17
N SER A 90 8.18 -2.78 -3.55
CA SER A 90 8.83 -1.58 -3.00
C SER A 90 9.68 -0.92 -4.07
N PHE A 91 9.83 0.41 -4.00
CA PHE A 91 10.74 1.14 -4.90
C PHE A 91 12.17 1.15 -4.34
N SER A 92 13.19 1.20 -5.21
CA SER A 92 14.54 1.47 -4.74
C SER A 92 14.64 2.91 -4.19
N GLN A 93 15.69 3.23 -3.42
CA GLN A 93 15.86 4.60 -2.91
C GLN A 93 16.09 5.64 -4.03
N LYS A 94 16.61 5.21 -5.19
CA LYS A 94 16.75 6.06 -6.37
C LYS A 94 15.41 6.25 -7.08
N ASP A 95 14.66 5.16 -7.20
CA ASP A 95 13.25 5.16 -7.61
C ASP A 95 12.33 5.66 -6.47
N LEU A 96 12.88 6.42 -5.51
CA LEU A 96 12.19 7.32 -4.60
C LEU A 96 12.64 8.78 -4.73
N SER A 97 13.90 9.05 -5.08
CA SER A 97 14.39 10.42 -5.29
C SER A 97 13.84 11.03 -6.57
N ASP A 98 13.91 10.29 -7.67
CA ASP A 98 13.77 10.86 -9.02
C ASP A 98 12.31 11.32 -9.28
N LEU A 99 11.37 10.69 -8.57
CA LEU A 99 9.91 10.85 -8.72
C LEU A 99 9.49 12.08 -7.88
N ARG A 100 10.06 12.25 -6.68
CA ARG A 100 9.95 13.45 -5.83
C ARG A 100 10.54 14.70 -6.49
N LEU A 101 11.40 14.50 -7.49
CA LEU A 101 12.01 15.54 -8.33
C LEU A 101 11.31 15.70 -9.68
N GLY A 102 10.35 14.83 -10.02
CA GLY A 102 9.58 14.88 -11.28
C GLY A 102 10.38 14.54 -12.55
N VAL A 103 11.57 13.92 -12.42
CA VAL A 103 12.45 13.62 -13.55
C VAL A 103 12.30 12.15 -13.95
N LEU A 104 11.87 11.91 -15.19
CA LEU A 104 11.82 10.58 -15.79
C LEU A 104 12.35 10.64 -17.22
N ASP A 105 13.21 9.69 -17.54
CA ASP A 105 14.14 9.69 -18.67
C ASP A 105 13.70 8.63 -19.70
N GLU A 106 13.26 9.08 -20.89
CA GLU A 106 12.34 8.31 -21.76
C GLU A 106 12.97 7.08 -22.44
N GLU A 107 14.30 6.94 -22.40
CA GLU A 107 15.03 5.83 -23.03
C GLU A 107 15.10 4.54 -22.16
N LYS A 108 14.56 4.54 -20.93
CA LYS A 108 14.59 3.39 -20.00
C LYS A 108 13.25 2.65 -19.89
N LEU A 109 12.73 2.26 -21.05
CA LEU A 109 11.44 1.56 -21.21
C LEU A 109 11.64 0.20 -21.88
N SER A 110 12.06 -0.83 -21.14
CA SER A 110 11.87 -2.22 -21.59
C SER A 110 10.46 -2.74 -21.25
N SER A 111 10.11 -3.92 -21.77
CA SER A 111 8.71 -4.36 -21.91
C SER A 111 7.91 -4.53 -20.62
N ASP A 112 8.58 -4.70 -19.47
CA ASP A 112 7.93 -4.81 -18.15
C ASP A 112 8.10 -3.52 -17.30
N GLU A 113 8.90 -2.55 -17.75
CA GLU A 113 9.34 -1.39 -16.94
C GLU A 113 8.43 -0.16 -17.06
N THR A 114 7.64 -0.02 -18.13
CA THR A 114 6.75 1.14 -18.37
C THR A 114 5.75 1.37 -17.25
N PHE A 115 5.23 0.29 -16.68
CA PHE A 115 3.98 0.26 -15.91
C PHE A 115 4.06 1.13 -14.64
N PHE A 116 5.03 0.86 -13.78
CA PHE A 116 5.18 1.56 -12.49
C PHE A 116 5.76 2.98 -12.65
N GLN A 117 6.30 3.33 -13.83
CA GLN A 117 6.82 4.67 -14.10
C GLN A 117 5.68 5.66 -14.43
N GLN A 118 4.69 5.25 -15.24
CA GLN A 118 3.58 6.13 -15.64
C GLN A 118 2.56 6.33 -14.51
N MET A 119 2.41 5.32 -13.64
CA MET A 119 1.77 5.39 -12.32
C MET A 119 2.12 6.64 -11.50
N TRP A 120 3.32 7.19 -11.72
CA TRP A 120 3.95 8.14 -10.82
C TRP A 120 3.83 9.61 -11.25
N LYS A 121 3.87 9.86 -12.56
CA LYS A 121 3.88 11.21 -13.16
C LYS A 121 2.64 12.05 -12.79
N GLU A 122 1.54 11.41 -12.38
CA GLU A 122 0.24 12.07 -12.14
C GLU A 122 -0.18 12.16 -10.66
N TYR A 123 0.21 11.23 -9.78
CA TYR A 123 -0.21 11.26 -8.37
C TYR A 123 0.28 12.54 -7.64
N PHE A 124 1.47 13.04 -8.02
CA PHE A 124 2.03 14.28 -7.49
C PHE A 124 1.63 15.56 -8.24
N LYS A 125 0.89 15.50 -9.36
CA LYS A 125 0.39 16.68 -10.10
C LYS A 125 -0.96 17.22 -9.61
N SER A 126 -1.62 16.53 -8.67
CA SER A 126 -2.99 16.85 -8.24
C SER A 126 -3.16 17.08 -6.74
N THR A 127 -2.05 17.08 -5.97
CA THR A 127 -2.04 17.41 -4.54
C THR A 127 -1.52 18.83 -4.27
N THR A 128 -0.92 19.49 -5.26
CA THR A 128 -0.67 20.95 -5.35
C THR A 128 -0.55 21.33 -6.82
#